data_AF-A0A957UTH2-F1
#
_entry.id   AF-A0A957UTH2-F1
#
_cell.length_a   1.000
_cell.length_b   1.000
_cell.length_c   1.000
_cell.angle_alpha   90.00
_cell.angle_beta   90.00
_cell.angle_gamma   90.00
#
_symmetry.space_group_name_H-M   'P 1'
#
loop_
_entity.id
_entity.type
_entity.pdbx_description
1 polymer ?
#
loop_
_entity_poly.entity_id
_entity_poly.type
_entity_poly.pdbx_seq_one_letter_code
_entity_poly.pdbx_strand_id
1 'polypeptide(L)' 'MNHPIVTGKTKLVGLIGYPVSHSVSPPMHNAAFAHLGLDWCYVPLPVATEP' A
#
# COMPACT_ATOMS: atom_id res chain seq x y z
N MET A 1 4.49 2.11 16.05
CA MET A 1 5.31 1.78 14.87
C MET A 1 5.48 3.06 14.06
N ASN A 2 6.71 3.49 13.85
CA ASN A 2 7.00 4.70 13.08
C ASN A 2 6.78 4.36 11.61
N HIS A 3 5.70 4.85 11.00
CA HIS A 3 5.54 4.72 9.55
C HIS A 3 6.63 5.57 8.88
N PRO A 4 7.39 5.03 7.94
CA PRO A 4 8.39 5.81 7.22
C PRO A 4 7.70 7.01 6.55
N ILE A 5 8.33 8.18 6.65
CA ILE A 5 7.85 9.40 6.01
C ILE A 5 7.89 9.18 4.50
N VAL A 6 6.73 9.30 3.85
CA VAL A 6 6.63 9.21 2.38
C VAL A 6 7.30 10.42 1.76
N THR A 7 8.19 10.18 0.79
CA THR A 7 8.88 11.22 0.03
C THR A 7 8.58 11.09 -1.46
N GLY A 8 9.04 12.03 -2.29
CA GLY A 8 8.95 11.92 -3.75
C GLY A 8 9.76 10.77 -4.36
N LYS A 9 10.58 10.05 -3.57
CA LYS A 9 11.34 8.87 -4.01
C LYS A 9 10.67 7.55 -3.65
N THR A 10 9.69 7.56 -2.75
CA THR A 10 9.01 6.36 -2.26
C THR A 10 8.28 5.66 -3.40
N LYS A 11 8.51 4.35 -3.55
CA LYS A 11 7.82 3.55 -4.56
C LYS A 11 6.40 3.22 -4.11
N LEU A 12 5.41 3.55 -4.93
CA LEU A 12 4.01 3.20 -4.66
C LEU A 12 3.68 1.83 -5.24
N VAL A 13 2.99 1.01 -4.45
CA VAL A 13 2.39 -0.27 -4.85
C VAL A 13 0.89 -0.19 -4.58
N GLY A 14 0.08 -0.52 -5.59
CA GLY A 14 -1.37 -0.40 -5.52
C GLY A 14 -2.09 -1.75 -5.47
N LEU A 15 -3.04 -1.91 -4.55
CA LEU A 15 -4.07 -2.95 -4.63
C LEU A 15 -5.26 -2.42 -5.42
N ILE A 16 -5.44 -2.90 -6.65
CA ILE A 16 -6.56 -2.53 -7.52
C ILE A 16 -7.73 -3.50 -7.32
N GLY A 17 -8.93 -2.96 -7.15
CA GLY A 17 -10.19 -3.71 -7.07
C GLY A 17 -11.30 -2.88 -6.41
N TYR A 18 -12.51 -3.42 -6.29
CA TYR A 18 -13.61 -2.74 -5.60
C TYR A 18 -14.62 -3.74 -5.02
N PRO A 19 -14.93 -3.69 -3.70
CA PRO A 19 -14.31 -2.89 -2.65
C PRO A 19 -12.98 -3.49 -2.16
N VAL A 20 -12.01 -2.65 -1.79
CA VAL A 20 -10.68 -3.09 -1.27
C VAL A 20 -10.33 -2.53 0.11
N SER A 21 -11.20 -1.74 0.72
CA SER A 21 -10.97 -1.07 2.01
C SER A 21 -10.80 -2.02 3.21
N HIS A 22 -11.33 -3.24 3.10
CA HIS A 22 -11.25 -4.27 4.15
C HIS A 22 -10.04 -5.21 3.99
N SER A 23 -9.22 -5.02 2.95
CA SER A 23 -8.07 -5.87 2.69
C SER A 23 -7.03 -5.73 3.80
N VAL A 24 -6.52 -6.86 4.28
CA VAL A 24 -5.37 -6.92 5.20
C VAL A 24 -4.03 -6.84 4.46
N SER A 25 -4.04 -6.75 3.13
CA SER A 25 -2.82 -6.70 2.33
C SER A 25 -1.98 -5.44 2.60
N PRO A 26 -2.57 -4.22 2.75
CA PRO A 26 -1.78 -3.02 3.06
C PRO A 26 -0.97 -3.11 4.36
N PRO A 27 -1.53 -3.46 5.54
CA PRO A 27 -0.70 -3.59 6.74
C PRO A 27 0.35 -4.70 6.63
N MET A 28 0.03 -5.83 5.96
CA MET A 28 0.97 -6.93 5.74
C MET A 28 2.18 -6.50 4.89
N HIS A 29 1.94 -5.90 3.73
CA HIS A 29 3.03 -5.48 2.82
C HIS A 29 3.84 -4.32 3.39
N ASN A 30 3.20 -3.33 4.01
CA ASN A 30 3.93 -2.22 4.63
C ASN A 30 4.79 -2.68 5.81
N ALA A 31 4.36 -3.69 6.58
CA ALA A 31 5.19 -4.29 7.61
C ALA A 31 6.41 -5.02 7.01
N ALA A 32 6.23 -5.75 5.90
CA ALA A 32 7.33 -6.40 5.19
C ALA A 32 8.32 -5.37 4.61
N PHE A 33 7.84 -4.28 4.02
CA PHE A 33 8.69 -3.20 3.50
C PHE A 33 9.52 -2.55 4.60
N ALA A 34 8.90 -2.27 5.75
CA ALA A 34 9.60 -1.74 6.92
C ALA A 34 10.66 -2.71 7.44
N HIS A 35 10.35 -4.01 7.53
CA HIS A 35 11.31 -5.04 7.97
C HIS A 35 12.51 -5.17 7.03
N LEU A 36 12.29 -5.01 5.72
CA LEU A 36 13.34 -5.12 4.69
C LEU A 36 14.06 -3.80 4.40
N GLY A 37 13.67 -2.69 5.04
CA GLY A 37 14.26 -1.36 4.78
C GLY A 37 13.94 -0.81 3.39
N LEU A 38 12.82 -1.20 2.80
CA LEU A 38 12.39 -0.75 1.47
C LEU A 38 11.61 0.57 1.58
N ASP A 39 12.02 1.60 0.83
CA ASP A 39 11.29 2.88 0.69
C ASP A 39 10.07 2.71 -0.24
N TRP A 40 9.11 1.91 0.22
CA TRP A 40 7.93 1.48 -0.53
C TRP A 40 6.67 1.71 0.31
N CYS A 41 5.56 2.03 -0.35
CA CYS A 41 4.27 2.23 0.29
C CYS A 41 3.18 1.47 -0.48
N TYR A 42 2.50 0.55 0.22
CA TYR A 42 1.39 -0.23 -0.31
C TYR A 42 0.05 0.43 0.04
N VAL A 43 -0.75 0.78 -0.97
CA VAL A 43 -2.03 1.49 -0.80
C VAL A 43 -3.19 0.79 -1.52
N PRO A 44 -4.41 0.80 -0.93
CA PRO A 44 -5.61 0.41 -1.66
C PRO A 44 -5.97 1.47 -2.70
N LEU A 45 -6.23 1.04 -3.93
CA LEU A 45 -6.71 1.87 -5.04
C LEU A 45 -8.09 1.32 -5.46
N PRO A 46 -9.20 1.84 -4.88
CA PRO A 46 -10.53 1.38 -5.23
C PRO A 46 -10.88 1.77 -6.67
N VAL A 47 -11.06 0.78 -7.54
CA VAL A 47 -11.40 0.96 -8.96
C VAL A 47 -12.69 0.20 -9.24
N ALA A 48 -13.80 0.93 -9.37
CA ALA A 48 -15.08 0.35 -9.74
C ALA A 48 -15.06 -0.10 -11.21
N THR A 49 -15.84 -1.13 -11.54
CA THR A 49 -16.05 -1.53 -12.93
C THR A 49 -16.87 -0.47 -13.67
N GLU A 50 -16.64 -0.35 -14.98
CA GLU A 50 -17.51 0.43 -15.86
C GLU A 50 -18.93 -0.20 -15.90
N PRO A 51 -19.99 0.59 -16.12
CA PRO A 51 -21.37 0.09 -16.23
C PRO A 51 -21.61 -0.95 -17.33
#